data_AF-A0A7S0TZD4-F1
#
_entry.id   AF-A0A7S0TZD4-F1
#
_cell.length_a   1.000
_cell.length_b   1.000
_cell.length_c   1.000
_cell.angle_alpha   90.00
_cell.angle_beta   90.00
_cell.angle_gamma   90.00
#
_symmetry.space_group_name_H-M   'P 1'
#
loop_
_entity.id
_entity.type
_entity.pdbx_description
1 polymer ?
#
loop_
_entity_poly.entity_id
_entity_poly.type
_entity_poly.pdbx_seq_one_letter_code
_entity_poly.pdbx_strand_id
1 'polypeptide(L)'
;RKERPLIRNVMPALNVYKGVFEVAPNMQMMVAAYPGVKVAKVPSLKRVAPGYGGGQVSENKYYQKEETKGEQVDRGEIRQAYLYGGEYVVVTEDQKRDIKSAHQLSMKVYCFVPQSQIKPHFLCSDTDVVVAHPEFLEPSSTAFSSLVTAMSEDRTAAMVRWVKRNNSRAEMYVLFPVVQSKTPNYSLHAIRYPWKEDTRCPK
;
A
#
# COMPACT_ATOMS: atom_id res chain seq x y z
N ARG A 1 -22.76 29.45 7.31
CA ARG A 1 -21.66 28.46 7.15
C ARG A 1 -21.96 27.69 5.88
N LYS A 2 -21.33 28.00 4.73
CA LYS A 2 -21.66 27.38 3.44
C LYS A 2 -21.41 25.87 3.54
N GLU A 3 -22.46 25.07 3.34
CA GLU A 3 -22.35 23.62 3.25
C GLU A 3 -21.40 23.28 2.10
N ARG A 4 -20.35 22.51 2.39
CA ARG A 4 -19.49 21.95 1.35
C ARG A 4 -20.37 21.00 0.54
N PRO A 5 -20.38 21.07 -0.80
CA PRO A 5 -21.14 20.12 -1.59
C PRO A 5 -20.67 18.70 -1.24
N LEU A 6 -21.61 17.80 -0.97
CA LEU A 6 -21.36 16.36 -0.89
C LEU A 6 -20.76 15.94 -2.23
N ILE A 7 -19.43 15.85 -2.28
CA ILE A 7 -18.73 15.33 -3.45
C ILE A 7 -19.29 13.93 -3.67
N ARG A 8 -19.95 13.73 -4.83
CA ARG A 8 -20.46 12.41 -5.25
C ARG A 8 -19.37 11.39 -4.98
N ASN A 9 -19.67 10.43 -4.11
CA ASN A 9 -18.78 9.34 -3.75
C ASN A 9 -18.17 8.77 -5.03
N VAL A 10 -16.86 8.96 -5.21
CA VAL A 10 -16.07 8.02 -5.99
C VAL A 10 -16.34 6.69 -5.31
N MET A 11 -16.88 5.71 -6.05
CA MET A 11 -17.28 4.40 -5.50
C MET A 11 -16.24 3.93 -4.47
N PRO A 12 -16.65 3.46 -3.28
CA PRO A 12 -15.72 2.92 -2.31
C PRO A 12 -14.93 1.83 -3.03
N ALA A 13 -13.63 2.06 -3.18
CA ALA A 13 -12.79 1.23 -4.00
C ALA A 13 -12.76 -0.20 -3.43
N LEU A 14 -12.55 -1.15 -4.33
CA LEU A 14 -12.23 -2.55 -4.06
C LEU A 14 -11.39 -2.71 -2.78
N ASN A 15 -11.75 -3.66 -1.92
CA ASN A 15 -11.05 -3.95 -0.67
C ASN A 15 -9.53 -4.03 -0.89
N VAL A 16 -8.78 -3.30 -0.07
CA VAL A 16 -7.31 -3.32 -0.10
C VAL A 16 -6.79 -4.65 0.44
N TYR A 17 -7.49 -5.22 1.41
CA TYR A 17 -7.13 -6.46 2.09
C TYR A 17 -8.38 -7.16 2.62
N LYS A 18 -8.41 -8.49 2.54
CA LYS A 18 -9.37 -9.37 3.21
C LYS A 18 -8.57 -10.58 3.70
N GLY A 19 -8.54 -10.82 5.01
CA GLY A 19 -7.76 -11.92 5.55
C GLY A 19 -7.60 -11.89 7.05
N VAL A 20 -6.67 -12.74 7.51
CA VAL A 20 -6.38 -12.95 8.93
C VAL A 20 -5.51 -11.83 9.47
N PHE A 21 -5.98 -11.23 10.55
CA PHE A 21 -5.19 -10.38 11.44
C PHE A 21 -4.68 -11.20 12.62
N GLU A 22 -3.37 -11.37 12.68
CA GLU A 22 -2.68 -12.13 13.72
C GLU A 22 -2.11 -11.17 14.75
N VAL A 23 -2.70 -11.15 15.95
CA VAL A 23 -2.20 -10.37 17.09
C VAL A 23 -1.11 -11.16 17.81
N ALA A 24 -1.33 -12.46 17.96
CA ALA A 24 -0.40 -13.44 18.49
C ALA A 24 -0.60 -14.76 17.73
N PRO A 25 0.35 -15.71 17.77
CA PRO A 25 0.22 -16.97 17.04
C PRO A 25 -1.08 -17.74 17.33
N ASN A 26 -1.58 -17.64 18.56
CA ASN A 26 -2.83 -18.23 19.04
C ASN A 26 -4.05 -17.30 19.01
N MET A 27 -3.88 -16.02 18.64
CA MET A 27 -4.95 -15.01 18.62
C MET A 27 -5.06 -14.40 17.23
N GLN A 28 -6.09 -14.85 16.50
CA GLN A 28 -6.35 -14.49 15.11
C GLN A 28 -7.80 -14.06 14.94
N MET A 29 -8.03 -13.07 14.09
CA MET A 29 -9.36 -12.59 13.74
C MET A 29 -9.44 -12.21 12.27
N MET A 30 -10.64 -12.28 11.68
CA MET A 30 -10.85 -11.90 10.29
C MET A 30 -11.13 -10.40 10.18
N VAL A 31 -10.39 -9.72 9.30
CA VAL A 31 -10.54 -8.29 9.06
C VAL A 31 -10.61 -7.97 7.57
N ALA A 32 -11.19 -6.81 7.26
CA ALA A 32 -11.16 -6.20 5.95
C ALA A 32 -10.55 -4.81 6.05
N ALA A 33 -9.78 -4.41 5.04
CA ALA A 33 -9.23 -3.06 4.94
C ALA A 33 -9.75 -2.34 3.70
N TYR A 34 -10.13 -1.09 3.89
CA TYR A 34 -10.68 -0.21 2.88
C TYR A 34 -9.78 1.03 2.75
N PRO A 35 -9.68 1.66 1.57
CA PRO A 35 -8.97 2.91 1.46
C PRO A 35 -9.77 4.01 2.17
N GLY A 36 -9.17 4.65 3.18
CA GLY A 36 -9.80 5.73 3.93
C GLY A 36 -9.58 7.09 3.25
N VAL A 37 -8.31 7.45 3.09
CA VAL A 37 -7.90 8.69 2.43
C VAL A 37 -6.98 8.32 1.28
N LYS A 38 -7.27 8.80 0.07
CA LYS A 38 -6.40 8.66 -1.10
C LYS A 38 -6.26 10.00 -1.80
N VAL A 39 -5.09 10.28 -2.35
CA VAL A 39 -4.88 11.43 -3.22
C VAL A 39 -5.67 11.22 -4.53
N ALA A 40 -6.67 12.06 -4.76
CA ALA A 40 -7.45 12.04 -6.00
C ALA A 40 -6.55 12.42 -7.19
N LYS A 41 -6.46 11.55 -8.18
CA LYS A 41 -5.74 11.79 -9.44
C LYS A 41 -6.73 11.98 -10.57
N VAL A 42 -6.49 12.99 -11.42
CA VAL A 42 -7.26 13.17 -12.65
C VAL A 42 -6.88 12.06 -13.63
N PRO A 43 -7.85 11.37 -14.25
CA PRO A 43 -7.54 10.34 -15.24
C PRO A 43 -6.78 10.95 -16.42
N SER A 44 -5.82 10.20 -16.98
CA SER A 44 -5.08 10.63 -18.15
C SER A 44 -6.00 10.74 -19.37
N LEU A 45 -5.93 11.86 -20.08
CA LEU A 45 -6.66 12.04 -21.33
C LEU A 45 -6.05 11.16 -22.42
N LYS A 46 -6.91 10.56 -23.25
CA LYS A 46 -6.46 9.81 -24.43
C LYS A 46 -5.86 10.80 -25.44
N ARG A 47 -4.71 10.44 -26.01
CA ARG A 47 -4.12 11.20 -27.12
C ARG A 47 -4.93 10.93 -28.39
N VAL A 48 -5.31 12.01 -29.07
CA VAL A 48 -6.08 11.97 -30.31
C VAL A 48 -5.34 12.81 -31.35
N ALA A 49 -5.27 12.34 -32.59
CA ALA A 49 -4.65 13.10 -33.67
C ALA A 49 -5.49 14.34 -34.02
N PRO A 50 -4.87 15.51 -34.28
CA PRO A 50 -5.61 16.69 -34.74
C PRO A 50 -6.15 16.45 -36.16
N GLY A 51 -7.47 16.56 -36.35
CA GLY A 51 -8.17 16.37 -37.63
C GLY A 51 -9.60 15.84 -37.48
N TYR A 52 -10.37 15.83 -38.58
CA TYR A 52 -11.83 15.53 -38.62
C TYR A 52 -12.24 14.09 -38.26
N GLY A 53 -11.34 13.23 -37.80
CA GLY A 53 -11.61 11.78 -37.63
C GLY A 53 -11.32 11.20 -36.25
N GLY A 54 -10.76 11.96 -35.30
CA GLY A 54 -10.54 11.46 -33.94
C GLY A 54 -9.73 10.15 -33.85
N GLY A 55 -8.79 9.93 -34.77
CA GLY A 55 -8.06 8.68 -34.89
C GLY A 55 -7.23 8.34 -33.64
N GLN A 56 -7.19 7.06 -33.29
CA GLN A 56 -6.37 6.56 -32.19
C GLN A 56 -4.88 6.66 -32.54
N VAL A 57 -4.11 7.31 -31.67
CA VAL A 57 -2.65 7.42 -31.83
C VAL A 57 -1.99 6.13 -31.32
N SER A 58 -1.19 5.48 -32.17
CA SER A 58 -0.29 4.39 -31.78
C SER A 58 1.14 4.91 -31.62
N GLU A 59 1.83 4.50 -30.57
CA GLU A 59 3.21 4.91 -30.27
C GLU A 59 4.15 3.72 -30.45
N ASN A 60 5.10 3.82 -31.38
CA ASN A 60 6.16 2.84 -31.58
C ASN A 60 7.47 3.34 -30.94
N LYS A 61 8.16 2.46 -30.22
CA LYS A 61 9.44 2.77 -29.56
C LYS A 61 10.58 2.04 -30.25
N TYR A 62 11.66 2.75 -30.52
CA TYR A 62 12.88 2.23 -31.14
C TYR A 62 14.05 2.48 -30.18
N TYR A 63 14.97 1.51 -30.11
CA TYR A 63 16.17 1.60 -29.27
C TYR A 63 17.40 1.65 -30.19
N GLN A 64 18.38 2.48 -29.84
CA GLN A 64 19.63 2.64 -30.58
C GLN A 64 20.79 2.68 -29.60
N LYS A 65 21.98 2.25 -30.05
CA LYS A 65 23.22 2.40 -29.28
C LYS A 65 23.63 3.87 -29.26
N GLU A 66 24.16 4.33 -28.12
CA GLU A 66 24.66 5.70 -28.01
C GLU A 66 25.91 5.92 -28.88
N GLU A 67 26.78 4.92 -28.98
CA GLU A 67 28.05 4.96 -29.73
C GLU A 67 27.85 4.94 -31.25
N THR A 68 26.90 4.13 -31.74
CA THR A 68 26.60 4.01 -33.17
C THR A 68 25.20 4.53 -33.45
N LYS A 69 25.10 5.84 -33.69
CA LYS A 69 23.83 6.48 -34.08
C LYS A 69 23.31 5.86 -35.39
N GLY A 70 22.04 5.43 -35.38
CA GLY A 70 21.36 4.88 -36.55
C GLY A 70 21.24 3.35 -36.59
N GLU A 71 22.02 2.62 -35.78
CA GLU A 71 21.81 1.18 -35.61
C GLU A 71 20.67 0.91 -34.64
N GLN A 72 19.56 0.39 -35.17
CA GLN A 72 18.44 -0.04 -34.37
C GLN A 72 18.77 -1.38 -33.69
N VAL A 73 18.59 -1.44 -32.38
CA VAL A 73 18.76 -2.66 -31.57
C VAL A 73 17.42 -3.33 -31.40
N ASP A 74 17.37 -4.65 -31.60
CA ASP A 74 16.16 -5.41 -31.32
C ASP A 74 15.89 -5.51 -29.82
N ARG A 75 14.61 -5.55 -29.44
CA ARG A 75 14.21 -5.62 -28.04
C ARG A 75 14.71 -6.90 -27.35
N GLY A 76 14.87 -8.01 -28.09
CA GLY A 76 15.39 -9.27 -27.55
C GLY A 76 16.86 -9.22 -27.15
N GLU A 77 17.64 -8.33 -27.75
CA GLU A 77 19.06 -8.15 -27.46
C GLU A 77 19.30 -7.29 -26.21
N ILE A 78 18.27 -6.52 -25.79
CA ILE A 78 18.35 -5.64 -24.64
C ILE A 78 18.24 -6.46 -23.35
N ARG A 79 19.31 -6.42 -22.53
CA ARG A 79 19.33 -7.03 -21.20
C ARG A 79 19.23 -5.96 -20.12
N GLN A 80 18.46 -6.23 -19.07
CA GLN A 80 18.37 -5.33 -17.93
C GLN A 80 19.57 -5.51 -17.02
N ALA A 81 20.32 -4.43 -16.81
CA ALA A 81 21.43 -4.38 -15.87
C ALA A 81 21.12 -3.43 -14.71
N TYR A 82 21.73 -3.70 -13.56
CA TYR A 82 21.65 -2.86 -12.36
C TYR A 82 23.05 -2.38 -12.01
N LEU A 83 23.19 -1.10 -11.69
CA LEU A 83 24.45 -0.55 -11.21
C LEU A 83 24.66 -0.98 -9.76
N TYR A 84 25.77 -1.65 -9.49
CA TYR A 84 26.16 -2.05 -8.14
C TYR A 84 27.63 -1.67 -7.90
N GLY A 85 27.85 -0.71 -7.00
CA GLY A 85 29.17 -0.10 -6.83
C GLY A 85 29.59 0.65 -8.10
N GLY A 86 30.66 0.20 -8.75
CA GLY A 86 31.18 0.77 -10.00
C GLY A 86 30.88 -0.04 -11.27
N GLU A 87 30.16 -1.16 -11.15
CA GLU A 87 29.96 -2.12 -12.25
C GLU A 87 28.48 -2.36 -12.56
N TYR A 88 28.20 -2.69 -13.83
CA TYR A 88 26.86 -3.08 -14.28
C TYR A 88 26.68 -4.60 -14.17
N VAL A 89 25.78 -5.03 -13.29
CA VAL A 89 25.43 -6.43 -13.12
C VAL A 89 24.19 -6.75 -13.94
N VAL A 90 24.31 -7.65 -14.91
CA VAL A 90 23.19 -8.12 -15.73
C VAL A 90 22.41 -9.19 -14.96
N VAL A 91 21.11 -9.01 -14.81
CA VAL A 91 20.24 -9.97 -14.12
C VAL A 91 19.19 -10.50 -15.09
N THR A 92 19.16 -11.82 -15.29
CA THR A 92 18.20 -12.46 -16.18
C THR A 92 16.79 -12.47 -15.60
N GLU A 93 15.77 -12.65 -16.44
CA GLU A 93 14.38 -12.70 -15.97
C GLU A 93 14.11 -13.88 -15.02
N ASP A 94 14.79 -15.01 -15.21
CA ASP A 94 14.66 -16.17 -14.33
C ASP A 94 15.28 -15.88 -12.95
N GLN A 95 16.48 -15.29 -12.91
CA GLN A 95 17.11 -14.85 -11.66
C GLN A 95 16.22 -13.82 -10.92
N LYS A 96 15.57 -12.90 -11.63
CA LYS A 96 14.63 -11.95 -11.01
C LYS A 96 13.42 -12.65 -10.38
N ARG A 97 12.92 -13.71 -11.00
CA ARG A 97 11.80 -14.49 -10.44
C ARG A 97 12.22 -15.19 -9.15
N ASP A 98 13.42 -15.74 -9.12
CA ASP A 98 13.98 -16.42 -7.94
C ASP A 98 14.25 -15.46 -6.78
N ILE A 99 14.68 -14.23 -7.08
CA ILE A 99 14.96 -13.18 -6.08
C ILE A 99 13.66 -12.53 -5.56
N LYS A 100 12.54 -12.64 -6.29
CA LYS A 100 11.29 -11.97 -5.93
C LYS A 100 10.75 -12.52 -4.61
N SER A 101 10.39 -11.62 -3.69
CA SER A 101 9.89 -12.00 -2.37
C SER A 101 8.62 -12.87 -2.45
N ALA A 102 8.71 -14.11 -1.96
CA ALA A 102 7.59 -15.06 -1.88
C ALA A 102 6.72 -14.84 -0.63
N HIS A 103 6.31 -13.59 -0.38
CA HIS A 103 5.46 -13.27 0.77
C HIS A 103 4.00 -13.61 0.50
N GLN A 104 3.34 -14.19 1.51
CA GLN A 104 1.91 -14.45 1.51
C GLN A 104 1.14 -13.28 2.12
N LEU A 105 -0.08 -13.07 1.61
CA LEU A 105 -1.07 -12.13 2.14
C LEU A 105 -1.24 -12.34 3.65
N SER A 106 -0.84 -11.34 4.45
CA SER A 106 -0.85 -11.46 5.91
C SER A 106 -0.80 -10.10 6.57
N MET A 107 -1.41 -9.99 7.75
CA MET A 107 -1.29 -8.82 8.63
C MET A 107 -0.97 -9.31 10.04
N LYS A 108 0.26 -9.06 10.50
CA LYS A 108 0.78 -9.56 11.79
C LYS A 108 1.22 -8.42 12.68
N VAL A 109 0.79 -8.42 13.94
CA VAL A 109 1.25 -7.47 14.96
C VAL A 109 2.65 -7.86 15.43
N TYR A 110 3.55 -6.89 15.52
CA TYR A 110 4.85 -7.06 16.16
C TYR A 110 4.83 -6.61 17.61
N CYS A 111 4.29 -5.42 17.86
CA CYS A 111 4.22 -4.85 19.20
C CYS A 111 3.16 -3.76 19.29
N PHE A 112 2.84 -3.38 20.52
CA PHE A 112 2.08 -2.19 20.85
C PHE A 112 3.03 -1.12 21.39
N VAL A 113 2.85 0.11 20.93
CA VAL A 113 3.67 1.25 21.34
C VAL A 113 2.76 2.40 21.79
N PRO A 114 3.17 3.22 22.77
CA PRO A 114 2.43 4.41 23.13
C PRO A 114 2.29 5.35 21.92
N GLN A 115 1.09 5.89 21.70
CA GLN A 115 0.83 6.79 20.57
C GLN A 115 1.74 8.03 20.59
N SER A 116 2.18 8.47 21.78
CA SER A 116 3.11 9.58 21.98
C SER A 116 4.51 9.35 21.40
N GLN A 117 4.93 8.10 21.22
CA GLN A 117 6.24 7.78 20.62
C GLN A 117 6.22 7.90 19.09
N ILE A 118 5.04 7.85 18.48
CA ILE A 118 4.89 7.88 17.03
C ILE A 118 4.80 9.33 16.56
N LYS A 119 5.91 9.84 16.03
CA LYS A 119 5.96 11.22 15.54
C LYS A 119 5.22 11.34 14.20
N PRO A 120 4.38 12.39 14.00
CA PRO A 120 3.61 12.55 12.76
C PRO A 120 4.46 12.59 11.49
N HIS A 121 5.71 13.06 11.54
CA HIS A 121 6.59 13.11 10.37
C HIS A 121 7.09 11.72 9.92
N PHE A 122 6.91 10.67 10.72
CA PHE A 122 7.17 9.30 10.29
C PHE A 122 5.95 8.68 9.58
N LEU A 123 4.84 9.37 9.44
CA LEU A 123 3.66 8.83 8.77
C LEU A 123 3.76 9.14 7.27
N CYS A 124 4.10 8.12 6.46
CA CYS A 124 4.56 8.31 5.08
C CYS A 124 3.53 7.98 4.00
N SER A 125 2.30 7.62 4.34
CA SER A 125 1.29 7.20 3.36
C SER A 125 -0.12 7.74 3.63
N ASP A 126 -0.93 7.63 2.59
CA ASP A 126 -2.38 7.54 2.65
C ASP A 126 -2.86 6.56 3.74
N THR A 127 -4.03 6.83 4.30
CA THR A 127 -4.64 6.02 5.35
C THR A 127 -5.54 4.94 4.77
N ASP A 128 -5.37 3.71 5.24
CA ASP A 128 -6.32 2.62 5.04
C ASP A 128 -7.08 2.36 6.36
N VAL A 129 -8.37 2.04 6.28
CA VAL A 129 -9.24 1.78 7.43
C VAL A 129 -9.46 0.28 7.53
N VAL A 130 -9.03 -0.30 8.64
CA VAL A 130 -9.22 -1.72 8.96
C VAL A 130 -10.42 -1.85 9.88
N VAL A 131 -11.30 -2.80 9.56
CA VAL A 131 -12.51 -3.13 10.32
C VAL A 131 -12.64 -4.65 10.44
N ALA A 132 -13.45 -5.10 11.40
CA ALA A 132 -13.86 -6.49 11.48
C ALA A 132 -14.50 -6.93 10.15
N HIS A 133 -14.23 -8.17 9.74
CA HIS A 133 -14.72 -8.65 8.46
C HIS A 133 -16.27 -8.73 8.46
N PRO A 134 -16.97 -8.13 7.48
CA PRO A 134 -18.43 -8.01 7.51
C PRO A 134 -19.17 -9.36 7.44
N GLU A 135 -18.56 -10.38 6.83
CA GLU A 135 -19.15 -11.73 6.73
C GLU A 135 -18.83 -12.64 7.94
N PHE A 136 -17.91 -12.26 8.83
CA PHE A 136 -17.47 -13.09 9.97
C PHE A 136 -17.75 -12.36 11.30
N LEU A 137 -19.02 -12.15 11.60
CA LEU A 137 -19.47 -11.21 12.63
C LEU A 137 -19.15 -11.67 14.07
N GLU A 138 -19.54 -12.88 14.49
CA GLU A 138 -19.68 -13.14 15.95
C GLU A 138 -18.35 -13.21 16.76
N PRO A 139 -17.36 -14.07 16.43
CA PRO A 139 -16.11 -14.08 17.20
C PRO A 139 -15.15 -12.97 16.79
N SER A 140 -15.06 -12.64 15.49
CA SER A 140 -14.08 -11.66 15.01
C SER A 140 -14.48 -10.21 15.31
N SER A 141 -15.77 -9.86 15.25
CA SER A 141 -16.21 -8.49 15.58
C SER A 141 -16.04 -8.16 17.05
N THR A 142 -16.37 -9.11 17.94
CA THR A 142 -16.20 -8.94 19.38
C THR A 142 -14.72 -8.86 19.77
N ALA A 143 -13.87 -9.73 19.20
CA ALA A 143 -12.44 -9.69 19.44
C ALA A 143 -11.79 -8.41 18.87
N PHE A 144 -12.24 -7.94 17.71
CA PHE A 144 -11.74 -6.71 17.11
C PHE A 144 -12.18 -5.47 17.88
N SER A 145 -13.46 -5.37 18.26
CA SER A 145 -13.98 -4.22 19.02
C SER A 145 -13.34 -4.11 20.40
N SER A 146 -13.20 -5.23 21.12
CA SER A 146 -12.48 -5.26 22.41
C SER A 146 -11.02 -4.82 22.28
N LEU A 147 -10.31 -5.27 21.24
CA LEU A 147 -8.95 -4.83 20.97
C LEU A 147 -8.87 -3.32 20.70
N VAL A 148 -9.75 -2.79 19.85
CA VAL A 148 -9.79 -1.34 19.53
C VAL A 148 -10.08 -0.51 20.77
N THR A 149 -11.01 -0.95 21.61
CA THR A 149 -11.33 -0.29 22.89
C THR A 149 -10.12 -0.28 23.82
N ALA A 150 -9.48 -1.43 24.04
CA ALA A 150 -8.29 -1.53 24.89
C ALA A 150 -7.15 -0.62 24.40
N MET A 151 -6.87 -0.62 23.09
CA MET A 151 -5.86 0.28 22.51
C MET A 151 -6.22 1.76 22.69
N SER A 152 -7.51 2.10 22.62
CA SER A 152 -8.00 3.46 22.81
C SER A 152 -7.87 3.92 24.27
N GLU A 153 -8.19 3.06 25.22
CA GLU A 153 -8.08 3.32 26.66
C GLU A 153 -6.61 3.48 27.08
N ASP A 154 -5.74 2.58 26.63
CA ASP A 154 -4.31 2.58 26.96
C ASP A 154 -3.51 3.61 26.14
N ARG A 155 -4.14 4.31 25.18
CA ARG A 155 -3.49 5.24 24.25
C ARG A 155 -2.29 4.62 23.53
N THR A 156 -2.46 3.38 23.09
CA THR A 156 -1.45 2.62 22.34
C THR A 156 -1.82 2.53 20.86
N ALA A 157 -0.83 2.24 20.03
CA ALA A 157 -0.97 1.92 18.62
C ALA A 157 -0.23 0.62 18.33
N ALA A 158 -0.70 -0.16 17.37
CA ALA A 158 -0.08 -1.43 17.01
C ALA A 158 0.86 -1.23 15.82
N MET A 159 2.10 -1.71 15.93
CA MET A 159 3.01 -1.82 14.78
C MET A 159 2.83 -3.18 14.13
N VAL A 160 2.55 -3.19 12.82
CA VAL A 160 2.18 -4.40 12.09
C VAL A 160 3.00 -4.56 10.82
N ARG A 161 3.36 -5.81 10.51
CA ARG A 161 3.78 -6.21 9.17
C ARG A 161 2.55 -6.47 8.34
N TRP A 162 2.44 -5.78 7.22
CA TRP A 162 1.33 -5.94 6.30
C TRP A 162 1.83 -6.29 4.90
N VAL A 163 1.35 -7.43 4.39
CA VAL A 163 1.50 -7.87 3.01
C VAL A 163 0.11 -7.78 2.38
N LYS A 164 -0.10 -6.81 1.49
CA LYS A 164 -1.42 -6.52 0.90
C LYS A 164 -1.81 -7.48 -0.22
N ARG A 165 -0.84 -8.11 -0.91
CA ARG A 165 -1.06 -9.07 -2.00
C ARG A 165 0.00 -10.16 -1.96
N ASN A 166 -0.33 -11.36 -2.43
CA ASN A 166 0.66 -12.42 -2.59
C ASN A 166 1.80 -11.93 -3.51
N ASN A 167 3.03 -12.27 -3.14
CA ASN A 167 4.27 -11.88 -3.82
C ASN A 167 4.50 -10.35 -3.89
N SER A 168 3.88 -9.57 -2.98
CA SER A 168 4.20 -8.16 -2.79
C SER A 168 5.22 -7.96 -1.65
N ARG A 169 5.93 -6.82 -1.66
CA ARG A 169 6.81 -6.43 -0.55
C ARG A 169 6.00 -6.37 0.74
N ALA A 170 6.60 -6.84 1.84
CA ALA A 170 6.08 -6.62 3.17
C ALA A 170 6.40 -5.18 3.61
N GLU A 171 5.39 -4.47 4.09
CA GLU A 171 5.52 -3.09 4.56
C GLU A 171 5.17 -3.02 6.05
N MET A 172 5.75 -2.04 6.74
CA MET A 172 5.40 -1.73 8.13
C MET A 172 4.29 -0.71 8.18
N TYR A 173 3.29 -0.95 9.03
CA TYR A 173 2.20 -0.02 9.29
C TYR A 173 2.03 0.21 10.79
N VAL A 174 1.53 1.38 11.12
CA VAL A 174 1.00 1.69 12.45
C VAL A 174 -0.51 1.70 12.35
N LEU A 175 -1.17 0.99 13.26
CA LEU A 175 -2.61 0.96 13.43
C LEU A 175 -3.01 1.84 14.63
N PHE A 176 -3.75 2.90 14.37
CA PHE A 176 -4.32 3.78 15.40
C PHE A 176 -5.77 3.40 15.70
N PRO A 177 -6.16 3.25 16.97
CA PRO A 177 -7.54 2.98 17.34
C PRO A 177 -8.42 4.21 17.12
N VAL A 178 -9.58 3.99 16.49
CA VAL A 178 -10.60 5.01 16.29
C VAL A 178 -11.93 4.46 16.77
N VAL A 179 -12.46 5.07 17.83
CA VAL A 179 -13.78 4.78 18.40
C VAL A 179 -14.65 6.01 18.18
N GLN A 180 -15.71 5.88 17.38
CA GLN A 180 -16.67 6.96 17.18
C GLN A 180 -17.78 6.92 18.23
N SER A 181 -18.08 8.06 18.85
CA SER A 181 -19.09 8.14 19.92
C SER A 181 -20.54 8.07 19.43
N LYS A 182 -20.81 8.39 18.16
CA LYS A 182 -22.18 8.49 17.61
C LYS A 182 -22.69 7.21 16.97
N THR A 183 -21.78 6.35 16.55
CA THR A 183 -22.04 5.03 15.95
C THR A 183 -20.90 4.13 16.39
N PRO A 184 -21.14 2.90 16.90
CA PRO A 184 -20.12 1.98 17.39
C PRO A 184 -19.31 1.39 16.22
N ASN A 185 -18.64 2.27 15.48
CA ASN A 185 -17.73 1.93 14.41
C ASN A 185 -16.35 1.83 15.04
N TYR A 186 -15.99 0.61 15.43
CA TYR A 186 -14.62 0.28 15.83
C TYR A 186 -13.79 0.14 14.57
N SER A 187 -12.72 0.91 14.47
CA SER A 187 -11.82 0.84 13.32
C SER A 187 -10.37 1.10 13.73
N LEU A 188 -9.46 0.57 12.93
CA LEU A 188 -8.03 0.82 13.04
C LEU A 188 -7.57 1.59 11.79
N HIS A 189 -7.03 2.78 11.99
CA HIS A 189 -6.45 3.57 10.90
C HIS A 189 -5.01 3.13 10.68
N ALA A 190 -4.75 2.50 9.54
CA ALA A 190 -3.46 2.00 9.12
C ALA A 190 -2.71 3.06 8.29
N ILE A 191 -1.50 3.40 8.74
CA ILE A 191 -0.60 4.32 8.03
C ILE A 191 0.77 3.68 7.93
N ARG A 192 1.42 3.74 6.76
CA ARG A 192 2.73 3.14 6.54
C ARG A 192 3.77 3.85 7.40
N TYR A 193 4.59 3.05 8.07
CA TYR A 193 5.77 3.48 8.80
C TYR A 193 7.03 3.26 7.93
N PRO A 194 7.99 4.20 7.92
CA PRO A 194 9.18 4.13 7.09
C PRO A 194 10.10 3.01 7.56
N TRP A 195 10.78 2.39 6.59
CA TRP A 195 11.98 1.61 6.86
C TRP A 195 13.17 2.53 7.08
N LYS A 196 14.28 1.99 7.61
CA LYS A 196 15.54 2.72 7.74
C LYS A 196 16.05 3.28 6.41
N GLU A 197 15.75 2.59 5.30
CA GLU A 197 16.03 3.02 3.93
C GLU A 197 15.25 4.28 3.52
N ASP A 198 14.04 4.46 4.06
CA ASP A 198 13.16 5.59 3.75
C ASP A 198 13.56 6.85 4.54
N THR A 199 14.22 6.70 5.69
CA THR A 199 14.64 7.84 6.51
C THR A 199 15.86 8.53 5.91
N ARG A 200 15.73 9.82 5.58
CA ARG A 200 16.86 10.66 5.20
C ARG A 200 17.53 11.20 6.47
N CYS A 201 18.72 10.72 6.77
CA CYS A 201 19.58 11.34 7.78
C CYS A 201 20.40 12.43 7.08
N PRO A 202 20.17 13.73 7.36
CA PRO A 202 21.13 14.75 6.94
C PRO A 202 22.47 14.41 7.60
N LYS A 203 23.51 14.29 6.77
CA LYS A 203 24.89 14.16 7.24
C LYS A 203 25.40 15.52 7.72
#